data_AF-A0A2G1ZH34-F1
#
_entry.id   AF-A0A2G1ZH34-F1
#
_cell.length_a   1.000
_cell.length_b   1.000
_cell.length_c   1.000
_cell.angle_alpha   90.00
_cell.angle_beta   90.00
_cell.angle_gamma   90.00
#
_symmetry.space_group_name_H-M   'P 1'
#
loop_
_entity.id
_entity.type
_entity.pdbx_description
1 polymer ?
#
loop_
_entity_poly.entity_id
_entity_poly.type
_entity_poly.pdbx_seq_one_letter_code
_entity_poly.pdbx_strand_id
1 'polypeptide(L)'
;MNTRTPNTLLHSPSWKRLTTFFASGLIALLFSSFTMAQEPGENLSAEDVQQRIDNAEEPMYTPFVELYLLEETKALRKEMMNTRAELIEKVVDKELSVADKTMSYATDTVTYFFYLIAGATSILVVIGWNSIRDMRNQLTSLAEKRVNELVVEYEKRLEFIEDQLKQKSDIIHQNQAEIERTNEVHSLWLKASQETSQQNKISAYDTILDLRPDDVEALSYKADAVLEMQEPLWAISLCQRALKLAPENGHAHYQLACAYAEIGRWDDAVTTLQKAINISEAYKDDASVDPSFEQLRDHDSFRKLIFTDDGDQPDA
;
A
#
# COMPACT_ATOMS: atom_id res chain seq x y z
N MET A 1 -22.77 -12.83 -32.01
CA MET A 1 -22.35 -14.14 -31.47
C MET A 1 -23.09 -14.35 -30.15
N ASN A 2 -24.22 -15.05 -30.03
CA ASN A 2 -24.54 -16.44 -30.35
C ASN A 2 -23.65 -17.48 -29.66
N THR A 3 -24.09 -18.00 -28.51
CA THR A 3 -24.12 -19.42 -28.09
C THR A 3 -24.89 -19.52 -26.77
N ARG A 4 -26.18 -19.91 -26.81
CA ARG A 4 -26.70 -21.25 -26.44
C ARG A 4 -26.45 -21.68 -24.99
N THR A 5 -27.50 -21.62 -24.17
CA THR A 5 -27.78 -22.61 -23.11
C THR A 5 -28.33 -23.90 -23.78
N PRO A 6 -28.31 -25.08 -23.12
CA PRO A 6 -29.44 -25.47 -22.25
C PRO A 6 -29.12 -26.48 -21.10
N ASN A 7 -30.08 -26.64 -20.16
CA ASN A 7 -30.63 -27.87 -19.52
C ASN A 7 -29.74 -29.14 -19.36
N THR A 8 -29.81 -30.01 -18.34
CA THR A 8 -30.88 -30.46 -17.41
C THR A 8 -30.31 -31.55 -16.49
N LEU A 9 -30.84 -31.65 -15.27
CA LEU A 9 -31.26 -32.83 -14.47
C LEU A 9 -30.57 -34.21 -14.56
N LEU A 10 -30.58 -34.87 -13.37
CA LEU A 10 -30.60 -36.32 -13.08
C LEU A 10 -29.26 -37.08 -13.13
N HIS A 11 -28.81 -37.61 -11.98
CA HIS A 11 -29.13 -38.97 -11.51
C HIS A 11 -28.12 -39.42 -10.43
N SER A 12 -28.64 -39.84 -9.27
CA SER A 12 -27.95 -40.80 -8.40
C SER A 12 -28.09 -42.21 -8.98
N PRO A 13 -27.12 -43.10 -8.67
CA PRO A 13 -27.48 -44.45 -8.21
C PRO A 13 -26.53 -44.88 -7.06
N SER A 14 -27.00 -45.15 -5.84
CA SER A 14 -27.45 -46.47 -5.36
C SER A 14 -26.82 -47.67 -6.08
N TRP A 15 -26.28 -48.65 -5.33
CA TRP A 15 -26.37 -50.10 -5.59
C TRP A 15 -25.80 -50.86 -4.39
N LYS A 16 -26.65 -51.02 -3.38
CA LYS A 16 -26.70 -52.26 -2.59
C LYS A 16 -27.28 -53.34 -3.52
N ARG A 17 -26.57 -54.44 -3.74
CA ARG A 17 -27.06 -55.82 -3.98
C ARG A 17 -25.98 -56.63 -4.68
N LEU A 18 -25.25 -57.43 -3.90
CA LEU A 18 -24.44 -58.54 -4.41
C LEU A 18 -24.22 -59.58 -3.30
N THR A 19 -25.31 -60.02 -2.69
CA THR A 19 -25.33 -61.19 -1.78
C THR A 19 -26.66 -61.87 -1.92
N THR A 20 -26.76 -62.83 -2.86
CA THR A 20 -27.68 -63.99 -2.87
C THR A 20 -27.66 -64.57 -4.28
N PHE A 21 -26.92 -65.65 -4.52
CA PHE A 21 -27.24 -66.72 -5.48
C PHE A 21 -26.13 -67.78 -5.41
N PHE A 22 -26.53 -69.06 -5.55
CA PHE A 22 -25.80 -70.33 -5.30
C PHE A 22 -25.87 -70.80 -3.83
N ALA A 23 -26.95 -71.43 -3.36
CA ALA A 23 -27.56 -72.71 -3.81
C ALA A 23 -26.51 -73.83 -3.85
N SER A 24 -26.50 -74.69 -2.83
CA SER A 24 -27.23 -75.97 -2.80
C SER A 24 -26.61 -77.00 -3.73
N GLY A 25 -25.90 -77.98 -3.16
CA GLY A 25 -25.47 -79.17 -3.87
C GLY A 25 -24.22 -79.83 -3.28
N LEU A 26 -24.40 -80.68 -2.27
CA LEU A 26 -23.99 -82.10 -2.35
C LEU A 26 -24.35 -82.80 -1.02
N ILE A 27 -25.55 -83.38 -1.04
CA ILE A 27 -25.95 -84.45 -0.13
C ILE A 27 -25.61 -85.76 -0.83
N ALA A 28 -25.08 -86.68 -0.02
CA ALA A 28 -25.11 -88.13 -0.19
C ALA A 28 -24.12 -88.80 -1.15
N LEU A 29 -23.77 -90.00 -0.68
CA LEU A 29 -23.15 -91.14 -1.36
C LEU A 29 -21.63 -91.08 -1.47
N LEU A 30 -20.98 -91.70 -0.48
CA LEU A 30 -19.93 -92.72 -0.57
C LEU A 30 -19.46 -92.98 0.88
N PHE A 31 -19.54 -94.14 1.52
CA PHE A 31 -19.85 -95.48 1.08
C PHE A 31 -20.26 -96.28 2.32
N SER A 32 -21.51 -96.73 2.33
CA SER A 32 -21.99 -97.83 3.17
C SER A 32 -21.46 -99.15 2.61
N SER A 33 -20.57 -99.81 3.34
CA SER A 33 -20.17 -101.21 3.20
C SER A 33 -19.57 -101.55 4.56
N PHE A 34 -20.19 -102.34 5.42
CA PHE A 34 -20.32 -103.77 5.21
C PHE A 34 -21.36 -104.31 6.21
N THR A 35 -22.46 -104.82 5.70
CA THR A 35 -23.32 -105.79 6.39
C THR A 35 -23.02 -107.17 5.78
N MET A 36 -23.12 -108.21 6.63
CA MET A 36 -22.98 -109.65 6.33
C MET A 36 -21.57 -110.19 6.06
N ALA A 37 -20.90 -110.59 7.14
CA ALA A 37 -20.22 -111.87 7.17
C ALA A 37 -20.92 -112.76 8.20
N GLN A 38 -21.59 -113.76 7.65
CA GLN A 38 -22.17 -114.99 8.20
C GLN A 38 -21.57 -115.49 9.54
N GLU A 39 -22.44 -115.85 10.49
CA GLU A 39 -22.15 -116.84 11.55
C GLU A 39 -21.68 -118.18 10.92
N PRO A 40 -21.02 -119.06 11.70
CA PRO A 40 -21.84 -120.08 12.34
C PRO A 40 -21.42 -120.36 13.79
N GLY A 41 -22.39 -120.32 14.70
CA GLY A 41 -22.23 -120.87 16.04
C GLY A 41 -23.25 -120.38 17.05
N GLU A 42 -24.49 -120.85 16.91
CA GLU A 42 -25.58 -120.81 17.91
C GLU A 42 -25.98 -119.42 18.47
N ASN A 43 -27.10 -118.91 17.94
CA ASN A 43 -27.94 -117.94 18.63
C ASN A 43 -28.44 -118.53 19.97
N LEU A 44 -27.81 -118.16 21.08
CA LEU A 44 -28.33 -118.40 22.41
C LEU A 44 -29.32 -117.27 22.76
N SER A 45 -30.60 -117.62 22.89
CA SER A 45 -31.64 -116.73 23.41
C SER A 45 -31.35 -116.40 24.88
N ALA A 46 -31.80 -115.24 25.37
CA ALA A 46 -31.62 -114.86 26.77
C ALA A 46 -32.19 -115.91 27.75
N GLU A 47 -33.18 -116.69 27.33
CA GLU A 47 -33.68 -117.84 28.09
C GLU A 47 -32.70 -119.03 28.12
N ASP A 48 -31.95 -119.29 27.04
CA ASP A 48 -30.93 -120.36 26.99
C ASP A 48 -29.69 -120.03 27.84
N VAL A 49 -29.34 -118.74 27.92
CA VAL A 49 -28.28 -118.25 28.80
C VAL A 49 -28.71 -118.39 30.27
N GLN A 50 -29.97 -118.09 30.58
CA GLN A 50 -30.50 -118.21 31.95
C GLN A 50 -30.55 -119.68 32.41
N GLN A 51 -30.92 -120.61 31.51
CA GLN A 51 -30.95 -122.04 31.82
C GLN A 51 -29.55 -122.66 32.02
N ARG A 52 -28.51 -122.11 31.38
CA ARG A 52 -27.11 -122.49 31.61
C ARG A 52 -26.51 -121.87 32.88
N ILE A 53 -26.96 -120.68 33.29
CA ILE A 53 -26.53 -120.03 34.54
C ILE A 53 -27.08 -120.77 35.77
N ASP A 54 -28.35 -121.21 35.73
CA ASP A 54 -29.01 -121.88 36.86
C ASP A 54 -28.52 -123.33 37.10
N ASN A 55 -27.83 -123.94 36.12
CA ASN A 55 -27.27 -125.31 36.18
C ASN A 55 -25.73 -125.37 36.11
N ALA A 56 -25.02 -124.24 36.24
CA ALA A 56 -23.56 -124.19 36.23
C ALA A 56 -23.01 -124.21 37.68
N GLU A 57 -22.56 -125.37 38.15
CA GLU A 57 -22.06 -125.59 39.51
C GLU A 57 -20.61 -125.14 39.77
N GLU A 58 -19.88 -124.59 38.77
CA GLU A 58 -18.54 -124.02 38.96
C GLU A 58 -18.28 -122.79 38.06
N PRO A 59 -17.51 -121.79 38.51
CA PRO A 59 -17.22 -120.59 37.73
C PRO A 59 -16.41 -120.92 36.46
N MET A 60 -16.88 -120.47 35.29
CA MET A 60 -16.28 -120.69 33.96
C MET A 60 -14.91 -120.02 33.72
N TYR A 61 -14.20 -119.57 34.77
CA TYR A 61 -12.90 -118.89 34.63
C TYR A 61 -11.87 -119.43 35.62
N THR A 62 -10.65 -119.71 35.12
CA THR A 62 -9.50 -120.13 35.92
C THR A 62 -8.68 -118.89 36.37
N PRO A 63 -8.02 -118.91 37.55
CA PRO A 63 -7.26 -117.77 38.07
C PRO A 63 -6.18 -117.22 37.12
N PHE A 64 -5.69 -118.05 36.19
CA PHE A 64 -4.66 -117.67 35.23
C PHE A 64 -5.20 -116.75 34.11
N VAL A 65 -6.43 -116.99 33.64
CA VAL A 65 -7.05 -116.20 32.56
C VAL A 65 -7.44 -114.81 33.06
N GLU A 66 -7.89 -114.71 34.32
CA GLU A 66 -8.17 -113.43 34.97
C GLU A 66 -6.92 -112.55 35.02
N LEU A 67 -5.78 -113.11 35.48
CA LEU A 67 -4.52 -112.37 35.56
C LEU A 67 -4.03 -111.89 34.19
N TYR A 68 -4.09 -112.74 33.16
CA TYR A 68 -3.67 -112.39 31.80
C TYR A 68 -4.51 -111.25 31.22
N LEU A 69 -5.84 -111.32 31.33
CA LEU A 69 -6.73 -110.25 30.86
C LEU A 69 -6.49 -108.94 31.63
N LEU A 70 -6.19 -109.02 32.93
CA LEU A 70 -5.90 -107.85 33.76
C LEU A 70 -4.54 -107.21 33.40
N GLU A 71 -3.52 -108.01 33.10
CA GLU A 71 -2.23 -107.53 32.61
C GLU A 71 -2.32 -106.90 31.23
N GLU A 72 -3.03 -107.55 30.30
CA GLU A 72 -3.22 -107.02 28.94
C GLU A 72 -4.04 -105.73 28.96
N THR A 73 -5.13 -105.67 29.74
CA THR A 73 -5.91 -104.43 29.90
C THR A 73 -5.12 -103.32 30.59
N LYS A 74 -4.23 -103.65 31.53
CA LYS A 74 -3.31 -102.69 32.16
C LYS A 74 -2.23 -102.20 31.20
N ALA A 75 -1.66 -103.08 30.39
CA ALA A 75 -0.71 -102.75 29.33
C ALA A 75 -1.35 -101.85 28.28
N LEU A 76 -2.56 -102.20 27.82
CA LEU A 76 -3.34 -101.44 26.85
C LEU A 76 -3.76 -100.08 27.42
N ARG A 77 -4.15 -100.00 28.69
CA ARG A 77 -4.39 -98.71 29.37
C ARG A 77 -3.11 -97.85 29.44
N LYS A 78 -1.96 -98.46 29.71
CA LYS A 78 -0.66 -97.78 29.76
C LYS A 78 -0.25 -97.27 28.37
N GLU A 79 -0.45 -98.08 27.33
CA GLU A 79 -0.21 -97.69 25.95
C GLU A 79 -1.16 -96.58 25.49
N MET A 80 -2.45 -96.67 25.81
CA MET A 80 -3.43 -95.60 25.58
C MET A 80 -3.07 -94.31 26.33
N MET A 81 -2.52 -94.40 27.55
CA MET A 81 -2.04 -93.22 28.27
C MET A 81 -0.81 -92.61 27.61
N ASN A 82 0.16 -93.43 27.20
CA ASN A 82 1.38 -92.96 26.54
C ASN A 82 1.08 -92.32 25.18
N THR A 83 0.26 -92.96 24.35
CA THR A 83 -0.18 -92.43 23.06
C THR A 83 -0.97 -91.13 23.24
N ARG A 84 -1.85 -91.05 24.25
CA ARG A 84 -2.54 -89.81 24.59
C ARG A 84 -1.58 -88.71 25.01
N ALA A 85 -0.56 -89.02 25.81
CA ALA A 85 0.45 -88.05 26.23
C ALA A 85 1.24 -87.52 25.01
N GLU A 86 1.69 -88.40 24.12
CA GLU A 86 2.41 -88.02 22.90
C GLU A 86 1.55 -87.19 21.93
N LEU A 87 0.26 -87.53 21.78
CA LEU A 87 -0.68 -86.75 20.97
C LEU A 87 -0.93 -85.36 21.58
N ILE A 88 -1.09 -85.27 22.90
CA ILE A 88 -1.24 -83.99 23.59
C ILE A 88 0.01 -83.14 23.37
N GLU A 89 1.21 -83.72 23.52
CA GLU A 89 2.48 -83.03 23.27
C GLU A 89 2.55 -82.49 21.84
N LYS A 90 2.30 -83.33 20.82
CA LYS A 90 2.33 -82.90 19.40
C LYS A 90 1.27 -81.83 19.07
N VAL A 91 0.09 -81.92 19.66
CA VAL A 91 -0.97 -80.91 19.45
C VAL A 91 -0.57 -79.60 20.10
N VAL A 92 -0.08 -79.62 21.34
CA VAL A 92 0.40 -78.43 22.05
C VAL A 92 1.56 -77.78 21.29
N ASP A 93 2.55 -78.55 20.85
CA ASP A 93 3.69 -78.03 20.07
C ASP A 93 3.25 -77.41 18.75
N LYS A 94 2.28 -78.02 18.06
CA LYS A 94 1.74 -77.47 16.82
C LYS A 94 0.98 -76.17 17.07
N GLU A 95 0.12 -76.13 18.09
CA GLU A 95 -0.61 -74.91 18.48
C GLU A 95 0.36 -73.81 18.90
N LEU A 96 1.38 -74.13 19.69
CA LEU A 96 2.41 -73.18 20.12
C LEU A 96 3.22 -72.66 18.92
N SER A 97 3.60 -73.53 17.98
CA SER A 97 4.30 -73.14 16.75
C SER A 97 3.45 -72.26 15.83
N VAL A 98 2.14 -72.54 15.72
CA VAL A 98 1.20 -71.71 14.95
C VAL A 98 1.01 -70.36 15.63
N ALA A 99 0.84 -70.33 16.96
CA ALA A 99 0.75 -69.11 17.74
C ALA A 99 2.02 -68.25 17.60
N ASP A 100 3.20 -68.86 17.71
CA ASP A 100 4.49 -68.18 17.59
C ASP A 100 4.72 -67.60 16.20
N LYS A 101 4.43 -68.37 15.13
CA LYS A 101 4.45 -67.83 13.75
C LYS A 101 3.48 -66.66 13.59
N THR A 102 2.26 -66.79 14.09
CA THR A 102 1.24 -65.73 13.97
C THR A 102 1.67 -64.47 14.74
N MET A 103 2.28 -64.63 15.91
CA MET A 103 2.85 -63.56 16.71
C MET A 103 4.03 -62.88 16.01
N SER A 104 4.92 -63.65 15.39
CA SER A 104 6.04 -63.13 14.59
C SER A 104 5.53 -62.32 13.40
N TYR A 105 4.57 -62.85 12.63
CA TYR A 105 3.99 -62.11 11.50
C TYR A 105 3.29 -60.82 11.95
N ALA A 106 2.55 -60.84 13.06
CA ALA A 106 1.93 -59.64 13.62
C ALA A 106 2.98 -58.62 14.07
N THR A 107 4.05 -59.07 14.71
CA THR A 107 5.14 -58.21 15.18
C THR A 107 5.88 -57.59 14.00
N ASP A 108 6.30 -58.41 13.03
CA ASP A 108 7.04 -57.95 11.83
C ASP A 108 6.21 -56.96 11.01
N THR A 109 4.92 -57.25 10.77
CA THR A 109 4.04 -56.34 10.04
C THR A 109 3.91 -54.98 10.75
N VAL A 110 3.69 -54.98 12.06
CA VAL A 110 3.65 -53.75 12.87
C VAL A 110 4.99 -53.01 12.79
N THR A 111 6.12 -53.70 12.90
CA THR A 111 7.46 -53.11 12.79
C THR A 111 7.70 -52.49 11.41
N TYR A 112 7.32 -53.16 10.32
CA TYR A 112 7.43 -52.60 8.97
C TYR A 112 6.53 -51.39 8.75
N PHE A 113 5.31 -51.38 9.31
CA PHE A 113 4.46 -50.18 9.31
C PHE A 113 5.11 -49.01 10.04
N PHE A 114 5.74 -49.25 11.20
CA PHE A 114 6.50 -48.22 11.90
C PHE A 114 7.67 -47.68 11.06
N TYR A 115 8.41 -48.55 10.37
CA TYR A 115 9.48 -48.10 9.47
C TYR A 115 8.97 -47.31 8.27
N LEU A 116 7.82 -47.70 7.69
CA LEU A 116 7.19 -46.95 6.60
C LEU A 116 6.75 -45.55 7.05
N ILE A 117 6.11 -45.47 8.22
CA ILE A 117 5.70 -44.20 8.81
C ILE A 117 6.94 -43.34 9.13
N ALA A 118 7.98 -43.93 9.72
CA ALA A 118 9.22 -43.23 10.03
C ALA A 118 9.94 -42.70 8.77
N GLY A 119 9.98 -43.51 7.70
CA GLY A 119 10.50 -43.09 6.40
C GLY A 119 9.70 -41.93 5.80
N ALA A 120 8.36 -42.05 5.80
CA ALA A 120 7.48 -41.02 5.30
C ALA A 120 7.60 -39.71 6.10
N THR A 121 7.65 -39.78 7.44
CA THR A 121 7.81 -38.59 8.29
C THR A 121 9.17 -37.93 8.10
N SER A 122 10.24 -38.71 7.97
CA SER A 122 11.58 -38.17 7.68
C SER A 122 11.60 -37.38 6.37
N ILE A 123 11.01 -37.94 5.30
CA ILE A 123 10.88 -37.25 4.01
C ILE A 123 10.06 -35.97 4.14
N LEU A 124 8.94 -36.02 4.86
CA LEU A 124 8.05 -34.86 5.06
C LEU A 124 8.76 -33.73 5.83
N VAL A 125 9.58 -34.06 6.83
CA VAL A 125 10.37 -33.08 7.58
C VAL A 125 11.41 -32.40 6.71
N VAL A 126 12.13 -33.15 5.85
CA VAL A 126 13.13 -32.58 4.95
C VAL A 126 12.48 -31.64 3.92
N ILE A 127 11.37 -32.06 3.32
CA ILE A 127 10.62 -31.23 2.35
C ILE A 127 10.04 -29.99 3.06
N GLY A 128 9.45 -30.18 4.24
CA GLY A 128 8.90 -29.09 5.04
C GLY A 128 9.95 -28.06 5.44
N TRP A 129 11.13 -28.51 5.88
CA TRP A 129 12.25 -27.63 6.24
C TRP A 129 12.74 -26.81 5.05
N ASN A 130 12.96 -27.44 3.90
CA ASN A 130 13.39 -26.74 2.69
C ASN A 130 12.35 -25.71 2.23
N SER A 131 11.06 -26.08 2.23
CA SER A 131 9.96 -25.18 1.86
C SER A 131 9.86 -23.97 2.79
N ILE A 132 9.92 -24.17 4.12
CA ILE A 132 9.87 -23.08 5.10
C ILE A 132 11.07 -22.15 4.92
N ARG A 133 12.26 -22.70 4.70
CA ARG A 133 13.47 -21.91 4.46
C ARG A 133 13.36 -21.07 3.19
N ASP A 134 12.90 -21.66 2.10
CA ASP A 134 12.72 -20.95 0.82
C ASP A 134 11.67 -19.86 0.93
N MET A 135 10.54 -20.12 1.61
CA MET A 135 9.49 -19.14 1.85
C MET A 135 10.00 -17.96 2.68
N ARG A 136 10.79 -18.21 3.72
CA ARG A 136 11.42 -17.16 4.53
C ARG A 136 12.38 -16.31 3.70
N ASN A 137 13.18 -16.94 2.86
CA ASN A 137 14.14 -16.25 1.99
C ASN A 137 13.41 -15.40 0.91
N GLN A 138 12.34 -15.93 0.32
CA GLN A 138 11.51 -15.18 -0.63
C GLN A 138 10.81 -14.00 0.03
N LEU A 139 10.19 -14.19 1.19
CA LEU A 139 9.53 -13.13 1.95
C LEU A 139 10.50 -12.00 2.32
N THR A 140 11.68 -12.33 2.81
CA THR A 140 12.71 -11.33 3.15
C THR A 140 13.18 -10.56 1.92
N SER A 141 13.46 -11.25 0.81
CA SER A 141 13.87 -10.58 -0.45
C SER A 141 12.78 -9.67 -1.04
N LEU A 142 11.51 -10.07 -0.95
CA LEU A 142 10.39 -9.28 -1.45
C LEU A 142 10.14 -8.07 -0.56
N ALA A 143 10.21 -8.24 0.77
CA ALA A 143 10.13 -7.15 1.72
C ALA A 143 11.25 -6.13 1.49
N GLU A 144 12.51 -6.58 1.36
CA GLU A 144 13.65 -5.72 1.10
C GLU A 144 13.51 -4.96 -0.23
N LYS A 145 13.06 -5.63 -1.30
CA LYS A 145 12.79 -4.98 -2.58
C LYS A 145 11.70 -3.89 -2.47
N ARG A 146 10.60 -4.19 -1.77
CA ARG A 146 9.51 -3.22 -1.56
C ARG A 146 9.96 -2.04 -0.71
N VAL A 147 10.75 -2.29 0.34
CA VAL A 147 11.33 -1.24 1.16
C VAL A 147 12.24 -0.34 0.32
N ASN A 148 13.12 -0.91 -0.49
CA ASN A 148 13.99 -0.12 -1.37
C ASN A 148 13.21 0.67 -2.42
N GLU A 149 12.19 0.08 -3.05
CA GLU A 149 11.29 0.79 -3.97
C GLU A 149 10.62 1.99 -3.28
N LEU A 150 10.11 1.80 -2.07
CA LEU A 150 9.51 2.87 -1.28
C LEU A 150 10.54 3.95 -0.90
N VAL A 151 11.74 3.56 -0.45
CA VAL A 151 12.80 4.50 -0.09
C VAL A 151 13.14 5.40 -1.28
N VAL A 152 13.31 4.84 -2.47
CA VAL A 152 13.59 5.62 -3.69
C VAL A 152 12.42 6.53 -4.07
N GLU A 153 11.17 6.08 -3.90
CA GLU A 153 9.99 6.92 -4.14
C GLU A 153 9.92 8.09 -3.15
N TYR A 154 10.18 7.83 -1.86
CA TYR A 154 10.18 8.85 -0.82
C TYR A 154 11.34 9.83 -0.96
N GLU A 155 12.53 9.36 -1.36
CA GLU A 155 13.69 10.21 -1.66
C GLU A 155 13.36 11.21 -2.78
N LYS A 156 12.78 10.74 -3.88
CA LYS A 156 12.33 11.61 -4.99
C LYS A 156 11.25 12.62 -4.56
N ARG A 157 10.30 12.18 -3.74
CA ARG A 157 9.25 13.09 -3.21
C ARG A 157 9.85 14.14 -2.28
N LEU A 158 10.81 13.76 -1.45
CA LEU A 158 11.49 14.66 -0.53
C LEU A 158 12.32 15.68 -1.30
N GLU A 159 13.09 15.25 -2.29
CA GLU A 159 13.86 16.12 -3.18
C GLU A 159 12.95 17.14 -3.89
N PHE A 160 11.81 16.70 -4.42
CA PHE A 160 10.82 17.60 -5.02
C PHE A 160 10.28 18.63 -4.01
N ILE A 161 9.96 18.21 -2.78
CA ILE A 161 9.47 19.13 -1.74
C ILE A 161 10.56 20.11 -1.34
N GLU A 162 11.81 19.66 -1.21
CA GLU A 162 12.95 20.50 -0.86
C GLU A 162 13.19 21.58 -1.91
N ASP A 163 13.17 21.22 -3.20
CA ASP A 163 13.31 22.17 -4.31
C ASP A 163 12.19 23.22 -4.30
N GLN A 164 10.94 22.78 -4.10
CA GLN A 164 9.79 23.67 -3.98
C GLN A 164 9.88 24.62 -2.78
N LEU A 165 10.35 24.12 -1.63
CA LEU A 165 10.55 24.94 -0.43
C LEU A 165 11.66 25.96 -0.65
N LYS A 166 12.76 25.56 -1.29
CA LYS A 166 13.88 26.45 -1.61
C LYS A 166 13.44 27.57 -2.55
N GLN A 167 12.76 27.22 -3.65
CA GLN A 167 12.21 28.20 -4.57
C GLN A 167 11.27 29.20 -3.87
N LYS A 168 10.36 28.70 -3.02
CA LYS A 168 9.46 29.58 -2.25
C LYS A 168 10.21 30.45 -1.25
N SER A 169 11.23 29.91 -0.59
CA SER A 169 12.08 30.66 0.34
C SER A 169 12.78 31.82 -0.38
N ASP A 170 13.33 31.57 -1.56
CA ASP A 170 14.01 32.60 -2.36
C ASP A 170 13.05 33.72 -2.76
N ILE A 171 11.84 33.37 -3.21
CA ILE A 171 10.79 34.35 -3.53
C ILE A 171 10.39 35.17 -2.29
N ILE A 172 10.24 34.52 -1.13
CA ILE A 172 9.91 35.22 0.13
C ILE A 172 11.02 36.20 0.50
N HIS A 173 12.29 35.81 0.39
CA HIS A 173 13.41 36.71 0.66
C HIS A 173 13.47 37.89 -0.30
N GLN A 174 13.22 37.66 -1.60
CA GLN A 174 13.16 38.74 -2.60
C GLN A 174 12.00 39.70 -2.32
N ASN A 175 10.81 39.17 -2.02
CA ASN A 175 9.65 39.97 -1.68
C ASN A 175 9.88 40.77 -0.39
N GLN A 176 10.50 40.17 0.62
CA GLN A 176 10.84 40.85 1.86
C GLN A 176 11.80 42.03 1.60
N ALA A 177 12.83 41.84 0.77
CA ALA A 177 13.74 42.92 0.38
C ALA A 177 13.04 44.04 -0.41
N GLU A 178 12.06 43.70 -1.27
CA GLU A 178 11.26 44.71 -1.97
C GLU A 178 10.33 45.49 -1.03
N ILE A 179 9.71 44.82 -0.06
CA ILE A 179 8.88 45.45 0.97
C ILE A 179 9.73 46.40 1.81
N GLU A 180 10.92 45.96 2.24
CA GLU A 180 11.86 46.79 2.99
C GLU A 180 12.27 48.03 2.17
N ARG A 181 12.65 47.86 0.91
CA ARG A 181 12.99 49.00 0.02
C ARG A 181 11.81 49.95 -0.17
N THR A 182 10.59 49.42 -0.33
CA THR A 182 9.38 50.23 -0.47
C THR A 182 9.09 51.03 0.80
N ASN A 183 9.20 50.40 1.96
CA ASN A 183 9.00 51.04 3.25
C ASN A 183 10.08 52.11 3.52
N GLU A 184 11.33 51.83 3.15
CA GLU A 184 12.42 52.79 3.24
C GLU A 184 12.16 54.01 2.36
N VAL A 185 11.84 53.80 1.08
CA VAL A 185 11.45 54.87 0.15
C VAL A 185 10.27 55.67 0.69
N HIS A 186 9.24 55.01 1.23
CA HIS A 186 8.11 55.68 1.85
C HIS A 186 8.50 56.52 3.06
N SER A 187 9.38 56.02 3.92
CA SER A 187 9.89 56.78 5.08
C SER A 187 10.71 58.00 4.66
N LEU A 188 11.50 57.88 3.58
CA LEU A 188 12.25 58.98 3.00
C LEU A 188 11.32 60.04 2.39
N TRP A 189 10.24 59.61 1.74
CA TRP A 189 9.19 60.51 1.23
C TRP A 189 8.52 61.30 2.35
N LEU A 190 8.14 60.63 3.45
CA LEU A 190 7.56 61.30 4.62
C LEU A 190 8.54 62.31 5.21
N LYS A 191 9.83 61.96 5.29
CA LYS A 191 10.87 62.87 5.75
C LYS A 191 11.00 64.08 4.81
N ALA A 192 11.11 63.87 3.50
CA ALA A 192 11.22 64.94 2.51
C ALA A 192 10.03 65.91 2.57
N SER A 193 8.81 65.39 2.76
CA SER A 193 7.60 66.21 2.90
C SER A 193 7.56 67.04 4.19
N GLN A 194 8.26 66.64 5.25
CA GLN A 194 8.32 67.37 6.53
C GLN A 194 9.49 68.35 6.61
N GLU A 195 10.50 68.19 5.75
CA GLU A 195 11.66 69.07 5.73
C GLU A 195 11.31 70.46 5.18
N THR A 196 11.80 71.51 5.86
CA THR A 196 11.57 72.90 5.44
C THR A 196 12.69 73.42 4.54
N SER A 197 13.91 72.89 4.67
CA SER A 197 15.05 73.29 3.85
C SER A 197 15.04 72.57 2.51
N GLN A 198 15.09 73.32 1.41
CA GLN A 198 15.09 72.76 0.06
C GLN A 198 16.32 71.89 -0.23
N GLN A 199 17.49 72.25 0.32
CA GLN A 199 18.70 71.43 0.21
C GLN A 199 18.53 70.06 0.90
N ASN A 200 17.88 70.02 2.06
CA ASN A 200 17.58 68.76 2.74
C ASN A 200 16.56 67.91 1.97
N LYS A 201 15.54 68.54 1.36
CA LYS A 201 14.60 67.84 0.48
C LYS A 201 15.30 67.21 -0.71
N ILE A 202 16.16 67.97 -1.39
CA ILE A 202 16.96 67.48 -2.52
C ILE A 202 17.81 66.27 -2.10
N SER A 203 18.50 66.36 -0.95
CA SER A 203 19.28 65.23 -0.44
C SER A 203 18.40 64.00 -0.15
N ALA A 204 17.18 64.19 0.35
CA ALA A 204 16.25 63.09 0.58
C ALA A 204 15.78 62.46 -0.76
N TYR A 205 15.46 63.27 -1.76
CA TYR A 205 15.13 62.78 -3.10
C TYR A 205 16.31 62.08 -3.77
N ASP A 206 17.55 62.54 -3.56
CA ASP A 206 18.74 61.82 -4.04
C ASP A 206 18.85 60.42 -3.43
N THR A 207 18.62 60.28 -2.13
CA THR A 207 18.59 58.94 -1.51
C THR A 207 17.46 58.06 -2.04
N ILE A 208 16.30 58.64 -2.37
CA ILE A 208 15.21 57.89 -3.02
C ILE A 208 15.62 57.43 -4.42
N LEU A 209 16.27 58.31 -5.20
CA LEU A 209 16.73 58.02 -6.55
C LEU A 209 17.91 57.04 -6.59
N ASP A 210 18.73 56.97 -5.53
CA ASP A 210 19.76 55.94 -5.38
C ASP A 210 19.14 54.54 -5.19
N LEU A 211 18.02 54.47 -4.45
CA LEU A 211 17.26 53.23 -4.25
C LEU A 211 16.37 52.87 -5.45
N ARG A 212 15.80 53.88 -6.12
CA ARG A 212 14.92 53.76 -7.28
C ARG A 212 15.27 54.83 -8.32
N PRO A 213 16.23 54.55 -9.23
CA PRO A 213 16.68 55.51 -10.23
C PRO A 213 15.62 55.98 -11.22
N ASP A 214 14.56 55.20 -11.36
CA ASP A 214 13.47 55.43 -12.31
C ASP A 214 12.20 55.97 -11.64
N ASP A 215 12.29 56.43 -10.39
CA ASP A 215 11.17 57.06 -9.68
C ASP A 215 10.86 58.45 -10.28
N VAL A 216 9.80 58.50 -11.08
CA VAL A 216 9.36 59.70 -11.79
C VAL A 216 8.89 60.78 -10.83
N GLU A 217 8.20 60.41 -9.74
CA GLU A 217 7.71 61.35 -8.75
C GLU A 217 8.91 61.97 -8.02
N ALA A 218 9.87 61.17 -7.57
CA ALA A 218 11.06 61.72 -6.92
C ALA A 218 11.83 62.68 -7.83
N LEU A 219 11.90 62.42 -9.15
CA LEU A 219 12.50 63.35 -10.12
C LEU A 219 11.70 64.66 -10.26
N SER A 220 10.36 64.61 -10.34
CA SER A 220 9.54 65.80 -10.51
C SER A 220 9.47 66.67 -9.26
N TYR A 221 9.40 66.06 -8.08
CA TYR A 221 9.41 66.77 -6.80
C TYR A 221 10.81 67.29 -6.42
N LYS A 222 11.89 66.61 -6.87
CA LYS A 222 13.22 67.19 -6.80
C LYS A 222 13.34 68.43 -7.69
N ALA A 223 12.76 68.41 -8.89
CA ALA A 223 12.78 69.56 -9.79
C ALA A 223 12.07 70.78 -9.18
N ASP A 224 10.95 70.56 -8.48
CA ASP A 224 10.22 71.59 -7.71
C ASP A 224 11.12 72.22 -6.62
N ALA A 225 11.74 71.39 -5.78
CA ALA A 225 12.67 71.87 -4.75
C ALA A 225 13.88 72.64 -5.32
N VAL A 226 14.33 72.28 -6.52
CA VAL A 226 15.43 72.94 -7.25
C VAL A 226 14.98 74.28 -7.85
N LEU A 227 13.73 74.40 -8.30
CA LEU A 227 13.15 75.68 -8.74
C LEU A 227 13.03 76.67 -7.58
N GLU A 228 12.61 76.21 -6.41
CA GLU A 228 12.62 77.04 -5.21
C GLU A 228 14.03 77.53 -4.82
N MET A 229 15.09 76.84 -5.26
CA MET A 229 16.49 77.26 -5.11
C MET A 229 16.98 78.20 -6.23
N GLN A 230 16.11 78.61 -7.17
CA GLN A 230 16.42 79.45 -8.32
C GLN A 230 17.43 78.81 -9.30
N GLU A 231 17.39 77.48 -9.46
CA GLU A 231 18.22 76.74 -10.40
C GLU A 231 17.40 76.09 -11.54
N PRO A 232 16.71 76.88 -12.40
CA PRO A 232 15.74 76.35 -13.35
C PRO A 232 16.33 75.47 -14.46
N LEU A 233 17.60 75.68 -14.83
CA LEU A 233 18.28 74.81 -15.81
C LEU A 233 18.43 73.37 -15.30
N TRP A 234 18.67 73.21 -14.00
CA TRP A 234 18.78 71.88 -13.41
C TRP A 234 17.39 71.23 -13.32
N ALA A 235 16.36 71.98 -12.91
CA ALA A 235 14.98 71.53 -12.92
C ALA A 235 14.52 71.05 -14.30
N ILE A 236 14.83 71.78 -15.38
CA ILE A 236 14.54 71.35 -16.77
C ILE A 236 15.13 69.98 -17.05
N SER A 237 16.39 69.74 -16.67
CA SER A 237 17.06 68.46 -16.92
C SER A 237 16.38 67.30 -16.17
N LEU A 238 15.93 67.54 -14.93
CA LEU A 238 15.24 66.57 -14.09
C LEU A 238 13.84 66.27 -14.64
N CYS A 239 13.06 67.29 -15.00
CA CYS A 239 11.74 67.11 -15.59
C CYS A 239 11.82 66.43 -16.96
N GLN A 240 12.80 66.76 -17.81
CA GLN A 240 12.99 66.07 -19.08
C GLN A 240 13.36 64.59 -18.88
N ARG A 241 14.13 64.25 -17.84
CA ARG A 241 14.39 62.85 -17.49
C ARG A 241 13.12 62.16 -16.99
N ALA A 242 12.34 62.81 -16.13
CA ALA A 242 11.06 62.28 -15.66
C ALA A 242 10.08 62.01 -16.83
N LEU A 243 9.98 62.94 -17.78
CA LEU A 243 9.12 62.83 -18.96
C LEU A 243 9.60 61.81 -19.99
N LYS A 244 10.89 61.45 -20.01
CA LYS A 244 11.37 60.30 -20.80
C LYS A 244 10.89 58.97 -20.23
N LEU A 245 10.75 58.87 -18.91
CA LEU A 245 10.28 57.67 -18.22
C LEU A 245 8.75 57.59 -18.23
N ALA A 246 8.07 58.71 -17.98
CA ALA A 246 6.62 58.82 -18.03
C ALA A 246 6.19 60.10 -18.78
N PRO A 247 5.92 60.00 -20.09
CA PRO A 247 5.53 61.13 -20.93
C PRO A 247 4.22 61.81 -20.51
N GLU A 248 3.34 61.10 -19.81
CA GLU A 248 2.03 61.57 -19.36
C GLU A 248 2.04 62.06 -17.90
N ASN A 249 3.22 62.27 -17.30
CA ASN A 249 3.29 62.80 -15.93
C ASN A 249 2.97 64.31 -15.92
N GLY A 250 1.78 64.66 -15.43
CA GLY A 250 1.29 66.04 -15.35
C GLY A 250 2.16 66.95 -14.49
N HIS A 251 2.65 66.44 -13.35
CA HIS A 251 3.50 67.22 -12.43
C HIS A 251 4.84 67.56 -13.07
N ALA A 252 5.44 66.63 -13.82
CA ALA A 252 6.70 66.87 -14.52
C ALA A 252 6.54 67.89 -15.66
N HIS A 253 5.41 67.87 -16.40
CA HIS A 253 5.09 68.92 -17.38
C HIS A 253 4.86 70.28 -16.71
N TYR A 254 4.15 70.32 -15.59
CA TYR A 254 3.91 71.55 -14.84
C TYR A 254 5.22 72.18 -14.37
N GLN A 255 6.08 71.41 -13.70
CA GLN A 255 7.36 71.89 -13.21
C GLN A 255 8.31 72.28 -14.35
N LEU A 256 8.25 71.58 -15.50
CA LEU A 256 8.99 71.98 -16.70
C LEU A 256 8.50 73.33 -17.25
N ALA A 257 7.19 73.58 -17.21
CA ALA A 257 6.62 74.86 -17.62
C ALA A 257 7.05 76.00 -16.67
N CYS A 258 7.04 75.78 -15.36
CA CYS A 258 7.56 76.73 -14.37
C CYS A 258 9.04 77.04 -14.64
N ALA A 259 9.85 75.99 -14.86
CA ALA A 259 11.27 76.17 -15.15
C ALA A 259 11.53 76.93 -16.46
N TYR A 260 10.72 76.71 -17.51
CA TYR A 260 10.81 77.49 -18.75
C TYR A 260 10.39 78.95 -18.58
N ALA A 261 9.39 79.21 -17.73
CA ALA A 261 8.97 80.55 -17.38
C ALA A 261 10.10 81.31 -16.67
N GLU A 262 10.75 80.72 -15.67
CA GLU A 262 11.84 81.39 -14.93
C GLU A 262 13.05 81.77 -15.81
N ILE A 263 13.35 80.99 -16.87
CA ILE A 263 14.43 81.32 -17.82
C ILE A 263 13.99 82.20 -19.00
N GLY A 264 12.72 82.63 -19.03
CA GLY A 264 12.17 83.51 -20.07
C GLY A 264 11.84 82.83 -21.40
N ARG A 265 11.70 81.50 -21.43
CA ARG A 265 11.24 80.74 -22.61
C ARG A 265 9.71 80.63 -22.61
N TRP A 266 9.05 81.77 -22.85
CA TRP A 266 7.60 81.93 -22.70
C TRP A 266 6.77 80.98 -23.57
N ASP A 267 7.13 80.80 -24.84
CA ASP A 267 6.39 79.92 -25.76
C ASP A 267 6.46 78.45 -25.33
N ASP A 268 7.65 78.00 -24.87
CA ASP A 268 7.84 76.64 -24.37
C ASP A 268 7.14 76.42 -23.03
N ALA A 269 7.10 77.43 -22.16
CA ALA A 269 6.37 77.40 -20.92
C ALA A 269 4.86 77.21 -21.17
N VAL A 270 4.24 78.02 -22.04
CA VAL A 270 2.80 77.92 -22.35
C VAL A 270 2.45 76.59 -23.02
N THR A 271 3.26 76.13 -23.98
CA THR A 271 2.99 74.86 -24.68
C THR A 271 3.14 73.65 -23.76
N THR A 272 4.05 73.70 -22.79
CA THR A 272 4.25 72.63 -21.80
C THR A 272 3.18 72.69 -20.71
N LEU A 273 2.79 73.88 -20.28
CA LEU A 273 1.69 74.09 -19.33
C LEU A 273 0.36 73.60 -19.88
N GLN A 274 0.08 73.84 -21.16
CA GLN A 274 -1.10 73.28 -21.84
C GLN A 274 -1.14 71.75 -21.75
N LYS A 275 0.01 71.07 -21.86
CA LYS A 275 0.07 69.61 -21.71
C LYS A 275 -0.24 69.19 -20.28
N ALA A 276 0.28 69.91 -19.28
CA ALA A 276 -0.06 69.64 -17.88
C ALA A 276 -1.57 69.80 -17.64
N ILE A 277 -2.17 70.89 -18.11
CA ILE A 277 -3.62 71.18 -17.98
C ILE A 277 -4.45 70.10 -18.69
N ASN A 278 -4.04 69.65 -19.88
CA ASN A 278 -4.74 68.57 -20.58
C ASN A 278 -4.73 67.24 -19.81
N ILE A 279 -3.71 67.01 -18.98
CA ILE A 279 -3.62 65.82 -18.11
C ILE A 279 -4.51 66.02 -16.87
N SER A 280 -4.48 67.20 -16.26
CA SER A 280 -5.33 67.56 -15.13
C SER A 280 -5.67 69.04 -15.13
N GLU A 281 -6.96 69.37 -15.17
CA GLU A 281 -7.44 70.76 -15.13
C GLU A 281 -7.02 71.49 -13.84
N ALA A 282 -6.71 70.77 -12.76
CA ALA A 282 -6.24 71.36 -11.49
C ALA A 282 -4.97 72.24 -11.68
N TYR A 283 -4.12 71.90 -12.65
CA TYR A 283 -2.92 72.70 -12.94
C TYR A 283 -3.24 74.09 -13.49
N LYS A 284 -4.46 74.32 -13.99
CA LYS A 284 -4.92 75.64 -14.43
C LYS A 284 -5.12 76.57 -13.24
N ASP A 285 -5.73 76.07 -12.17
CA ASP A 285 -5.93 76.80 -10.93
C ASP A 285 -4.58 77.08 -10.26
N ASP A 286 -3.70 76.08 -10.19
CA ASP A 286 -2.34 76.22 -9.63
C ASP A 286 -1.52 77.28 -10.39
N ALA A 287 -1.50 77.21 -11.73
CA ALA A 287 -0.78 78.16 -12.56
C ALA A 287 -1.30 79.60 -12.46
N SER A 288 -2.57 79.80 -12.09
CA SER A 288 -3.15 81.13 -11.92
C SER A 288 -2.62 81.89 -10.70
N VAL A 289 -2.08 81.16 -9.71
CA VAL A 289 -1.58 81.71 -8.44
C VAL A 289 -0.05 81.62 -8.35
N ASP A 290 0.58 80.67 -9.05
CA ASP A 290 2.02 80.42 -8.99
C ASP A 290 2.87 81.66 -9.36
N PRO A 291 3.87 82.03 -8.54
CA PRO A 291 4.79 83.13 -8.83
C PRO A 291 5.63 82.92 -10.10
N SER A 292 5.94 81.67 -10.45
CA SER A 292 6.79 81.34 -11.61
C SER A 292 6.22 81.89 -12.91
N PHE A 293 4.89 82.04 -12.99
CA PHE A 293 4.19 82.57 -14.15
C PHE A 293 3.86 84.06 -14.07
N GLU A 294 4.29 84.79 -13.04
CA GLU A 294 3.95 86.21 -12.86
C GLU A 294 4.30 87.04 -14.10
N GLN A 295 5.48 86.79 -14.70
CA GLN A 295 5.93 87.47 -15.92
C GLN A 295 5.16 87.05 -17.17
N LEU A 296 4.50 85.88 -17.17
CA LEU A 296 3.65 85.41 -18.26
C LEU A 296 2.19 85.88 -18.15
N ARG A 297 1.76 86.43 -17.02
CA ARG A 297 0.35 86.85 -16.85
C ARG A 297 -0.08 87.92 -17.86
N ASP A 298 0.87 88.70 -18.36
CA ASP A 298 0.64 89.72 -19.38
C ASP A 298 0.66 89.16 -20.82
N HIS A 299 1.13 87.93 -21.03
CA HIS A 299 1.17 87.29 -22.34
C HIS A 299 -0.22 86.78 -22.76
N ASP A 300 -0.66 87.17 -23.95
CA ASP A 300 -1.97 86.81 -24.53
C ASP A 300 -2.21 85.28 -24.57
N SER A 301 -1.19 84.50 -24.95
CA SER A 301 -1.29 83.04 -25.00
C SER A 301 -1.48 82.38 -23.63
N PHE A 302 -0.87 82.93 -22.58
CA PHE A 302 -1.05 82.44 -21.21
C PHE A 302 -2.43 82.84 -20.65
N ARG A 303 -2.88 84.06 -20.93
CA ARG A 303 -4.21 84.53 -20.52
C ARG A 303 -5.32 83.68 -21.11
N LYS A 304 -5.26 83.37 -22.40
CA LYS A 304 -6.25 82.49 -23.05
C LYS A 304 -6.28 81.07 -22.49
N LEU A 305 -5.13 80.59 -22.01
CA LEU A 305 -4.99 79.26 -21.42
C LEU A 305 -5.61 79.18 -20.02
N ILE A 306 -5.38 80.19 -19.18
CA ILE A 306 -5.79 80.20 -17.77
C ILE A 306 -7.14 80.87 -17.55
N PHE A 307 -7.39 81.99 -18.22
CA PHE A 307 -8.62 82.77 -18.13
C PHE A 307 -9.40 82.57 -19.44
N THR A 308 -10.08 81.44 -19.55
CA THR A 308 -11.07 81.24 -20.60
C THR A 308 -12.14 82.32 -20.45
N ASP A 309 -12.30 83.19 -21.45
CA ASP A 309 -13.40 84.16 -21.51
C ASP A 309 -14.73 83.37 -21.50
N ASP A 310 -15.36 83.23 -20.34
CA ASP A 310 -16.80 82.92 -20.22
C ASP A 310 -17.66 84.13 -20.63
N GLY A 311 -17.17 84.91 -21.60
CA GLY A 311 -17.71 86.19 -22.05
C GLY A 311 -18.47 86.09 -23.37
N ASP A 312 -19.18 85.00 -23.63
CA ASP A 312 -20.13 84.92 -24.75
C ASP A 312 -21.32 84.01 -24.40
N GLN A 313 -21.99 84.33 -23.30
CA GLN A 313 -23.40 83.97 -23.12
C GLN A 313 -24.20 85.20 -23.57
N PRO A 314 -24.87 85.18 -24.75
CA PRO A 314 -25.71 86.29 -25.14
C PRO A 314 -26.96 86.27 -24.24
N ASP A 315 -26.93 87.10 -23.20
CA ASP A 315 -28.13 87.55 -22.50
C ASP A 315 -28.94 88.44 -23.46
N ALA A 316 -29.87 87.83 -24.22
CA ALA A 316 -31.14 88.43 -24.69
C ALA A 316 -31.95 87.44 -25.54
#